data_AF-A0A485P256-F1
#
_entry.id   AF-A0A485P256-F1
#
_cell.length_a   1.000
_cell.length_b   1.000
_cell.length_c   1.000
_cell.angle_alpha   90.00
_cell.angle_beta   90.00
_cell.angle_gamma   90.00
#
_symmetry.space_group_name_H-M   'P 1'
#
loop_
_entity.id
_entity.type
_entity.pdbx_description
1 polymer ?
#
loop_
_entity_poly.entity_id
_entity_poly.type
_entity_poly.pdbx_seq_one_letter_code
_entity_poly.pdbx_strand_id
1 'polypeptide(L)'
;MASSDIPVKELEKYASGQAFKLILSPQSNESVPEFPLSPSNKDLSLEEIQKKLEAAEEKHKSQEVEVLKQLTKEREHEKVLQKATAENNFGKMAEEKLTHKMDANK
;
A
#
# COMPACT_ATOMS: atom_id res chain seq x y z
N MET A 1 -20.57 -31.77 -57.88
CA MET A 1 -19.58 -31.21 -56.95
C MET A 1 -19.62 -29.71 -57.12
N ALA A 2 -20.42 -29.00 -56.32
CA ALA A 2 -20.52 -27.54 -56.42
C ALA A 2 -19.29 -26.94 -55.74
N SER A 3 -18.46 -26.21 -56.49
CA SER A 3 -17.42 -25.36 -55.93
C SER A 3 -18.11 -24.22 -55.18
N SER A 4 -18.19 -24.31 -53.86
CA SER A 4 -18.58 -23.17 -53.04
C SER A 4 -17.48 -22.12 -53.16
N ASP A 5 -17.74 -21.03 -53.90
CA ASP A 5 -16.83 -19.89 -53.98
C ASP A 5 -16.74 -19.24 -52.60
N ILE A 6 -15.63 -19.47 -51.89
CA ILE A 6 -15.38 -18.87 -50.58
C ILE A 6 -14.91 -17.42 -50.79
N PRO A 7 -15.64 -16.40 -50.30
CA PRO A 7 -15.23 -15.02 -50.47
C PRO A 7 -13.99 -14.70 -49.62
N VAL A 8 -12.98 -14.15 -50.29
CA VAL A 8 -11.73 -13.65 -49.70
C VAL A 8 -11.68 -12.13 -49.87
N LYS A 9 -11.48 -11.39 -48.78
CA LYS A 9 -11.24 -9.95 -48.80
C LYS A 9 -9.78 -9.67 -48.49
N GLU A 10 -9.01 -9.27 -49.50
CA GLU A 10 -7.62 -8.85 -49.29
C GLU A 10 -7.59 -7.57 -48.44
N LEU A 11 -6.64 -7.51 -47.50
CA LEU A 11 -6.46 -6.35 -46.61
C LEU A 11 -5.22 -5.56 -47.05
N GLU A 12 -4.05 -6.13 -46.80
CA GLU A 12 -2.79 -5.41 -46.96
C GLU A 12 -1.71 -6.34 -47.48
N LYS A 13 -0.81 -5.80 -48.29
CA LYS A 13 0.41 -6.48 -48.73
C LYS A 13 1.62 -5.70 -48.26
N TYR A 14 2.49 -6.41 -47.57
CA TYR A 14 3.77 -5.91 -47.08
C TYR A 14 4.90 -6.68 -47.74
N ALA A 15 6.11 -6.13 -47.72
CA ALA A 15 7.30 -6.83 -48.19
C ALA A 15 7.51 -8.18 -47.45
N SER A 16 7.02 -8.28 -46.22
CA SER A 16 7.07 -9.47 -45.38
C SER A 16 5.92 -10.46 -45.58
N GLY A 17 4.86 -10.11 -46.33
CA GLY A 17 3.73 -11.03 -46.55
C GLY A 17 2.41 -10.37 -46.93
N GLN A 18 1.34 -11.16 -46.91
CA GLN A 18 -0.02 -10.73 -47.25
C GLN A 18 -0.99 -11.00 -46.11
N ALA A 19 -1.85 -10.03 -45.83
CA ALA A 19 -3.00 -10.16 -44.94
C ALA A 19 -4.31 -10.21 -45.76
N PHE A 20 -5.22 -11.11 -45.39
CA PHE A 20 -6.55 -11.22 -45.98
C PHE A 20 -7.55 -11.77 -44.96
N LYS A 21 -8.83 -11.45 -45.15
CA LYS A 21 -9.94 -11.97 -44.37
C LYS A 21 -10.70 -13.01 -45.19
N LEU A 22 -10.75 -14.24 -44.67
CA LEU A 22 -11.54 -15.33 -45.23
C LEU A 22 -12.93 -15.35 -44.57
N ILE A 23 -14.00 -15.33 -45.36
CA ILE A 23 -15.38 -15.36 -44.84
C ILE A 23 -16.00 -16.71 -45.19
N LEU A 24 -16.06 -17.61 -44.21
CA LEU A 24 -16.62 -18.97 -44.38
C LEU A 24 -18.16 -18.99 -44.34
N SER A 25 -18.77 -17.96 -43.75
CA SER A 25 -20.22 -17.73 -43.73
C SER A 25 -20.46 -16.23 -43.58
N PRO A 26 -21.44 -15.63 -44.29
CA PRO A 26 -21.81 -14.24 -44.04
C PRO A 26 -22.22 -14.12 -42.58
N GLN A 27 -21.63 -13.14 -41.89
CA GLN A 27 -22.01 -12.81 -40.52
C GLN A 27 -23.53 -12.56 -40.53
N SER A 28 -24.32 -13.39 -39.84
CA SER A 28 -25.71 -13.06 -39.57
C SER A 28 -25.72 -11.67 -38.92
N ASN A 29 -26.73 -10.85 -39.20
CA ASN A 29 -26.90 -9.52 -38.61
C ASN A 29 -27.19 -9.57 -37.08
N GLU A 30 -26.67 -10.57 -36.39
CA GLU A 30 -26.74 -10.72 -34.95
C GLU A 30 -25.61 -9.87 -34.37
N SER A 31 -26.03 -8.78 -33.75
CA SER A 31 -25.19 -7.79 -33.05
C SER A 31 -23.95 -8.44 -32.45
N VAL A 32 -22.78 -7.91 -32.81
CA VAL A 32 -21.53 -8.16 -32.09
C VAL A 32 -21.86 -8.16 -30.61
N PRO A 33 -21.67 -9.28 -29.88
CA PRO A 33 -21.87 -9.27 -28.44
C PRO A 33 -20.94 -8.21 -27.87
N GLU A 34 -21.50 -7.13 -27.35
CA GLU A 34 -20.77 -6.07 -26.67
C GLU A 34 -20.32 -6.66 -25.33
N PHE A 35 -19.24 -7.43 -25.39
CA PHE A 35 -18.55 -7.90 -24.21
C PHE A 35 -18.05 -6.65 -23.51
N PRO A 36 -18.43 -6.36 -22.24
CA PRO A 36 -17.85 -5.25 -21.52
C PRO A 36 -16.40 -5.64 -21.21
N LEU A 37 -15.52 -5.33 -22.15
CA LEU A 37 -14.08 -5.48 -22.00
C LEU A 37 -13.65 -4.38 -21.04
N SER A 38 -13.37 -4.78 -19.79
CA SER A 38 -12.76 -3.98 -18.72
C SER A 38 -13.64 -2.86 -18.11
N PRO A 39 -13.41 -2.52 -16.83
CA PRO A 39 -14.07 -1.36 -16.22
C PRO A 39 -13.86 -0.14 -17.10
N SER A 40 -14.92 0.64 -17.33
CA SER A 40 -14.85 1.87 -18.11
C SER A 40 -13.73 2.75 -17.56
N ASN A 41 -12.68 2.94 -18.33
CA ASN A 41 -11.66 3.94 -18.04
C ASN A 41 -12.38 5.29 -18.14
N LYS A 42 -12.84 5.80 -17.01
CA LYS A 42 -13.20 7.21 -16.92
C LYS A 42 -11.88 7.95 -17.06
N ASP A 43 -11.78 8.80 -18.07
CA ASP A 43 -10.62 9.67 -18.25
C ASP A 43 -10.52 10.58 -17.02
N LEU A 44 -9.70 10.17 -16.06
CA LEU A 44 -9.39 10.98 -14.90
C LEU A 44 -8.51 12.14 -15.37
N SER A 45 -8.88 13.36 -15.00
CA SER A 45 -8.05 14.52 -15.30
C SER A 45 -6.73 14.43 -14.52
N LEU A 46 -5.69 15.09 -15.01
CA LEU A 46 -4.40 15.17 -14.32
C LEU A 46 -4.55 15.73 -12.89
N GLU A 47 -5.47 16.68 -12.69
CA GLU A 47 -5.77 17.27 -11.39
C GLU A 47 -6.45 16.27 -10.44
N GLU A 48 -7.37 15.44 -10.94
CA GLU A 48 -8.02 14.40 -10.13
C GLU A 48 -7.04 13.29 -9.71
N ILE A 49 -6.07 12.97 -10.57
CA ILE A 49 -5.00 12.03 -10.26
C ILE A 49 -4.10 12.61 -9.16
N GLN A 50 -3.66 13.86 -9.32
CA GLN A 50 -2.82 14.55 -8.33
C GLN A 50 -3.51 14.64 -6.98
N LYS A 51 -4.79 15.02 -6.95
CA LYS A 51 -5.57 15.12 -5.72
C LYS A 51 -5.68 13.78 -4.98
N LYS A 52 -5.83 12.67 -5.70
CA LYS A 52 -5.84 11.32 -5.09
C LYS A 52 -4.49 10.93 -4.51
N LEU A 53 -3.40 11.28 -5.21
CA LEU A 53 -2.04 11.04 -4.72
C LEU A 53 -1.75 11.86 -3.46
N GLU A 54 -2.10 13.14 -3.47
CA GLU A 54 -1.91 14.03 -2.32
C GLU A 54 -2.71 13.58 -1.10
N ALA A 55 -3.98 13.19 -1.29
CA ALA A 55 -4.80 12.65 -0.20
C ALA A 55 -4.21 11.36 0.41
N ALA A 56 -3.59 10.51 -0.41
CA ALA A 56 -2.90 9.32 0.07
C ALA A 56 -1.64 9.67 0.86
N GLU A 57 -0.88 10.66 0.39
CA GLU A 57 0.32 11.15 1.07
C GLU A 57 -0.01 11.84 2.40
N GLU A 58 -1.06 12.67 2.45
CA GLU A 58 -1.54 13.31 3.68
C GLU A 58 -1.95 12.26 4.72
N LYS A 59 -2.68 11.23 4.30
CA LYS A 59 -3.06 10.12 5.17
C LYS A 59 -1.84 9.39 5.73
N HIS A 60 -0.82 9.15 4.91
CA HIS A 60 0.43 8.53 5.35
C HIS A 60 1.13 9.40 6.40
N LYS A 61 1.29 10.71 6.14
CA LYS A 61 1.92 11.65 7.06
C LYS A 61 1.15 11.75 8.38
N SER A 62 -0.17 11.80 8.34
CA SER A 62 -1.00 11.85 9.55
C SER A 62 -0.79 10.63 10.44
N GLN A 63 -0.72 9.43 9.84
CA GLN A 63 -0.49 8.20 10.59
C GLN A 63 0.91 8.18 11.21
N GLU A 64 1.92 8.63 10.47
CA GLU A 64 3.29 8.74 10.98
C GLU A 64 3.38 9.68 12.20
N VAL A 65 2.73 10.86 12.12
CA VAL A 65 2.68 11.82 13.22
C VAL A 65 2.01 11.22 14.46
N GLU A 66 0.91 10.48 14.29
CA GLU A 66 0.22 9.82 15.40
C GLU A 66 1.11 8.77 16.07
N VAL A 67 1.80 7.95 15.29
CA VAL A 67 2.75 6.95 15.81
C VAL A 67 3.88 7.63 16.58
N LEU A 68 4.47 8.69 16.03
CA LEU A 68 5.54 9.44 16.70
C LEU A 68 5.06 10.04 18.02
N LYS A 69 3.85 10.60 18.06
CA LYS A 69 3.25 11.15 19.30
C LYS A 69 3.08 10.07 20.37
N GLN A 70 2.59 8.89 19.99
CA GLN A 70 2.42 7.76 20.90
C GLN A 70 3.77 7.30 21.46
N LEU A 71 4.80 7.19 20.61
CA LEU A 71 6.15 6.82 21.03
C LEU A 71 6.77 7.84 22.00
N THR A 72 6.54 9.14 21.79
CA THR A 72 7.00 10.17 22.74
C THR A 72 6.34 10.00 24.10
N LYS A 73 5.02 9.78 24.13
CA LYS A 73 4.27 9.54 25.37
C LYS A 73 4.78 8.30 26.12
N GLU A 74 5.06 7.20 25.40
CA GLU A 74 5.61 5.98 25.99
C GLU A 74 7.01 6.20 26.60
N ARG A 75 7.89 6.94 25.91
CA ARG A 75 9.19 7.33 26.45
C ARG A 75 9.10 8.19 27.71
N GLU A 76 8.13 9.10 27.77
CA GLU A 76 7.90 9.91 28.97
C GLU A 76 7.46 9.05 30.16
N HIS A 77 6.55 8.10 29.92
CA HIS A 77 6.10 7.17 30.94
C HIS A 77 7.26 6.28 31.44
N GLU A 78 8.11 5.79 30.55
CA GLU A 78 9.29 5.01 30.92
C GLU A 78 10.27 5.80 31.80
N LYS A 79 10.47 7.09 31.52
CA LYS A 79 11.30 7.98 32.37
C LYS A 79 10.74 8.10 33.80
N VAL A 80 9.41 8.09 33.98
CA VAL A 80 8.81 8.14 35.31
C VAL A 80 9.15 6.87 36.11
N LEU A 81 9.10 5.71 35.47
CA LEU A 81 9.48 4.44 36.11
C LEU A 81 10.97 4.41 36.50
N GLN A 82 11.86 4.86 35.60
CA GLN A 82 13.29 4.99 35.91
C GLN A 82 13.55 5.97 37.05
N LYS A 83 12.81 7.08 37.11
CA LYS A 83 12.92 8.04 38.21
C LYS A 83 12.48 7.42 39.54
N ALA A 84 11.38 6.67 39.55
CA ALA A 84 10.89 6.01 40.76
C ALA A 84 11.88 4.94 41.29
N THR A 85 12.56 4.21 40.41
CA THR A 85 13.60 3.26 40.82
C THR A 85 14.88 3.95 41.29
N ALA A 86 15.28 5.05 40.65
CA ALA A 86 16.44 5.84 41.07
C ALA A 86 16.22 6.57 42.40
N GLU A 87 15.00 7.05 42.67
CA GLU A 87 14.64 7.71 43.93
C GLU A 87 14.38 6.72 45.07
N ASN A 88 14.29 5.41 44.78
CA ASN A 88 14.21 4.34 45.78
C ASN A 88 15.56 4.17 46.51
N ASN A 89 15.86 5.11 47.40
CA ASN A 89 17.07 5.13 48.22
C ASN A 89 16.95 4.29 49.50
N PHE A 90 15.90 3.48 49.62
CA PHE A 90 15.64 2.67 50.82
C PHE A 90 16.79 1.68 51.09
N GLY A 91 17.27 1.00 50.05
CA GLY A 91 18.40 0.07 50.17
C GLY A 91 19.66 0.74 50.70
N LYS A 92 20.04 1.90 50.11
CA LYS A 92 21.23 2.66 50.53
C LYS A 92 21.13 3.13 51.98
N MET A 93 19.98 3.70 52.37
CA MET A 93 19.78 4.15 53.75
C MET A 93 19.74 2.99 54.76
N ALA A 94 19.21 1.83 54.39
CA ALA A 94 19.19 0.65 55.24
C ALA A 94 20.61 0.09 55.44
N GLU A 95 21.41 0.06 54.38
CA GLU A 95 22.81 -0.38 54.41
C GLU A 95 23.67 0.52 55.28
N GLU A 96 23.58 1.85 55.10
CA GLU A 96 24.33 2.83 55.89
C GLU A 96 23.96 2.80 57.38
N LYS A 97 22.69 2.56 57.71
CA LYS A 97 22.26 2.37 59.10
C LYS A 97 22.80 1.09 59.70
N LEU A 98 22.89 0.01 58.92
CA LEU A 98 23.42 -1.27 59.39
C LEU A 98 24.93 -1.17 59.67
N THR A 99 25.69 -0.57 58.75
CA THR A 99 27.14 -0.38 58.93
C THR A 99 27.44 0.48 60.14
N HIS A 100 26.74 1.61 60.31
CA HIS A 100 26.91 2.46 61.49
C HIS A 100 26.64 1.72 62.81
N LYS A 101 25.61 0.85 62.84
CA LYS A 101 25.31 0.02 64.02
C LYS A 101 26.35 -1.06 64.26
N MET A 102 26.91 -1.67 63.21
CA MET A 102 27.97 -2.68 63.36
C MET A 102 29.27 -2.04 63.85
N ASP A 103 29.62 -0.84 63.38
CA ASP A 103 30.82 -0.14 63.83
C ASP A 103 30.68 0.38 65.27
N ALA A 104 29.48 0.79 65.69
CA ALA A 104 29.21 1.20 67.08
C ALA A 104 29.15 0.01 68.08
N ASN A 105 29.05 -1.23 67.58
CA ASN A 105 29.03 -2.45 68.40
C ASN A 105 30.38 -3.18 68.44
N LYS A 106 31.38 -2.67 67.73
CA LYS A 106 32.79 -3.09 67.82
C LYS A 106 33.46 -2.53 69.06
#